data_AF-A0A7W1A8V0-F1
#
_entry.id   AF-A0A7W1A8V0-F1
#
_cell.length_a   1.000
_cell.length_b   1.000
_cell.length_c   1.000
_cell.angle_alpha   90.00
_cell.angle_beta   90.00
_cell.angle_gamma   90.00
#
_symmetry.space_group_name_H-M   'P 1'
#
loop_
_entity.id
_entity.type
_entity.pdbx_description
1 polymer ?
#
loop_
_entity_poly.entity_id
_entity_poly.type
_entity_poly.pdbx_seq_one_letter_code
_entity_poly.pdbx_strand_id
1 'polypeptide(L)' 'ITKALVELHGGRIWVTSELGKGTTFWLTLPIANELARRGN' A
#
# COMPACT_ATOMS: atom_id res chain seq x y z
N ILE A 1 -7.19 -10.34 -4.67
CA ILE A 1 -6.94 -9.34 -5.74
C ILE A 1 -6.13 -8.16 -5.21
N THR A 2 -6.64 -7.37 -4.25
CA THR A 2 -5.96 -6.15 -3.73
C THR A 2 -4.53 -6.37 -3.25
N LYS A 3 -4.24 -7.47 -2.54
CA LYS A 3 -2.87 -7.77 -2.07
C LYS A 3 -1.86 -7.83 -3.20
N ALA A 4 -2.16 -8.58 -4.26
CA ALA A 4 -1.30 -8.69 -5.43
C ALA A 4 -1.11 -7.33 -6.13
N LEU A 5 -2.15 -6.49 -6.19
CA LEU A 5 -2.03 -5.14 -6.75
C LEU A 5 -1.10 -4.27 -5.91
N VAL A 6 -1.26 -4.25 -4.59
CA VAL A 6 -0.40 -3.47 -3.70
C VAL A 6 1.05 -3.93 -3.79
N GLU A 7 1.29 -5.25 -3.78
CA GLU A 7 2.63 -5.83 -3.88
C GLU A 7 3.28 -5.57 -5.25
N LEU A 8 2.51 -5.65 -6.35
CA LEU A 8 2.99 -5.34 -7.70
C LEU A 8 3.47 -3.88 -7.82
N HIS A 9 2.85 -2.96 -7.10
CA HIS A 9 3.24 -1.54 -7.07
C HIS A 9 4.34 -1.24 -6.03
N GLY A 10 4.98 -2.27 -5.45
CA GLY A 10 6.04 -2.12 -4.44
C GLY A 10 5.54 -1.69 -3.06
N GLY A 11 4.23 -1.81 -2.84
CA GLY A 11 3.59 -1.50 -1.57
C GLY A 11 3.56 -2.69 -0.61
N ARG A 12 2.96 -2.45 0.58
CA ARG A 12 2.68 -3.50 1.57
C ARG A 12 1.22 -3.39 2.01
N ILE A 13 0.56 -4.50 2.30
CA ILE A 13 -0.79 -4.55 2.86
C ILE A 13 -0.85 -5.52 4.04
N TRP A 14 -1.60 -5.18 5.08
CA TRP A 14 -1.85 -6.04 6.24
C TRP A 14 -3.20 -5.71 6.88
N VAL A 15 -3.60 -6.55 7.84
CA VAL A 15 -4.91 -6.45 8.50
C VAL A 15 -4.76 -6.66 9.99
N THR A 16 -5.52 -5.88 10.75
CA THR A 16 -5.72 -6.06 12.19
C THR A 16 -7.21 -6.28 12.42
N SER A 17 -7.60 -7.33 13.12
CA SER A 17 -9.00 -7.64 13.40
C SER A 17 -9.17 -8.00 14.87
N GLU A 18 -10.24 -7.53 15.47
CA GLU A 18 -10.65 -7.91 16.82
C GLU A 18 -12.14 -8.25 16.83
N LEU A 19 -12.47 -9.44 17.37
CA LEU A 19 -13.84 -9.94 17.44
C LEU A 19 -14.73 -8.94 18.18
N GLY A 20 -15.87 -8.60 17.57
CA GLY A 20 -16.83 -7.65 18.14
C GLY A 20 -16.42 -6.17 18.04
N LYS A 21 -15.18 -5.84 17.62
CA LYS A 21 -14.73 -4.46 17.39
C LYS A 21 -14.54 -4.12 15.91
N GLY A 22 -14.33 -5.13 15.08
CA GLY A 22 -14.24 -4.98 13.62
C GLY A 22 -12.84 -5.24 13.09
N THR A 23 -12.60 -4.77 11.87
CA THR A 23 -11.37 -5.04 11.11
C THR A 23 -10.86 -3.77 10.46
N THR A 24 -9.54 -3.57 10.51
CA THR A 24 -8.85 -2.45 9.86
C THR A 24 -7.82 -3.00 8.88
N PHE A 25 -7.90 -2.51 7.65
CA PHE A 25 -6.96 -2.82 6.58
C PHE A 25 -6.01 -1.65 6.41
N TRP A 26 -4.72 -1.96 6.33
CA TRP A 26 -3.65 -0.98 6.20
C TRP A 26 -2.88 -1.27 4.93
N LEU A 27 -2.50 -0.23 4.19
CA LEU A 27 -1.62 -0.37 3.04
C LEU A 27 -0.66 0.80 2.92
N THR A 28 0.49 0.55 2.32
CA THR A 28 1.46 1.57 1.89
C THR A 28 1.72 1.43 0.40
N LEU A 29 1.97 2.55 -0.27
CA LEU A 29 2.44 2.61 -1.64
C LEU A 29 3.62 3.58 -1.72
N PRO A 30 4.65 3.29 -2.52
CA PRO A 30 5.70 4.26 -2.81
C PRO A 30 5.08 5.53 -3.42
N ILE A 31 5.54 6.70 -2.96
CA ILE A 31 5.20 7.98 -3.61
C ILE A 31 5.93 8.01 -4.95
N ALA A 32 5.25 8.43 -6.02
CA ALA A 32 5.80 8.44 -7.37
C ALA A 32 7.19 9.09 -7.41
N ASN A 33 8.15 8.44 -8.08
CA ASN A 33 9.52 8.92 -8.20
C ASN A 33 9.63 10.01 -9.30
N GLU A 34 8.75 11.01 -9.25
CA GLU A 34 8.66 12.06 -10.28
C GLU A 34 9.83 13.07 -10.22
N LEU A 35 10.67 12.99 -9.18
CA LEU A 35 11.91 13.76 -9.09
C LEU A 35 12.97 13.34 -10.13
N ALA A 36 12.84 12.18 -10.78
CA ALA A 36 13.80 11.73 -11.80
C ALA A 36 13.57 12.35 -13.20
N ARG A 37 12.47 13.09 -13.44
CA ARG A 37 12.14 13.68 -14.75
C ARG A 37 12.13 15.21 -14.78
N ARG A 38 12.44 15.88 -13.68
CA ARG A 38 12.64 17.35 -13.61
C ARG A 38 14.10 17.65 -13.25
N GLY A 39 15.00 17.40 -14.19
CA GLY A 39 16.43 17.60 -14.01
C GLY A 39 17.25 17.21 -15.23
N ASN A 40 16.81 17.64 -16.42
CA ASN A 40 17.66 17.77 -17.61
C ASN A 40 17.10 18.87 -18.49
#